data_AF-A0A5C7T7D2-F1
#
_entry.id   AF-A0A5C7T7D2-F1
#
_cell.length_a   1.000
_cell.length_b   1.000
_cell.length_c   1.000
_cell.angle_alpha   90.00
_cell.angle_beta   90.00
_cell.angle_gamma   90.00
#
_symmetry.space_group_name_H-M   'P 1'
#
loop_
_entity.id
_entity.type
_entity.pdbx_description
1 polymer ?
#
loop_
_entity_poly.entity_id
_entity_poly.type
_entity_poly.pdbx_seq_one_letter_code
_entity_poly.pdbx_strand_id
1 'polypeptide(L)' 'MIVCVCKRVSDREIARYAHAGMGFDDIQMELGIATQCGRCEDCARSVVAQCSVGQPLAALRQEGCACAAGPALASA' A
#
# COMPACT_ATOMS: atom_id res chain seq x y z
N MET A 1 9.18 4.28 3.52
CA MET A 1 8.19 5.36 3.64
C MET A 1 7.05 4.97 4.58
N ILE A 2 6.52 5.89 5.39
CA ILE A 2 5.28 5.62 6.15
C ILE A 2 4.09 5.66 5.18
N VAL A 3 3.36 4.54 5.09
CA VAL A 3 2.17 4.41 4.24
C VAL A 3 0.91 4.70 5.04
N CYS A 4 0.78 4.15 6.25
CA CYS A 4 -0.34 4.45 7.14
C CYS A 4 0.13 5.26 8.36
N VAL A 5 -0.23 6.54 8.39
CA VAL A 5 0.11 7.42 9.53
C VAL A 5 -0.67 7.03 10.79
N CYS A 6 -1.96 6.69 10.65
CA CYS A 6 -2.84 6.31 11.76
C CYS A 6 -2.31 5.13 12.58
N LYS A 7 -1.77 4.12 11.90
CA LYS A 7 -1.24 2.90 12.52
C LYS A 7 0.29 2.85 12.55
N ARG A 8 0.95 3.89 12.05
CA ARG A 8 2.41 4.00 11.90
C ARG A 8 3.04 2.85 11.12
N VAL A 9 2.37 2.41 10.05
CA VAL A 9 2.83 1.29 9.22
C VAL A 9 3.66 1.80 8.04
N SER A 10 4.81 1.17 7.83
CA SER A 10 5.71 1.48 6.72
C SER A 10 5.49 0.60 5.49
N ASP A 11 5.91 1.09 4.33
CA ASP A 11 6.00 0.33 3.07
C ASP A 11 6.78 -0.98 3.24
N ARG A 12 7.89 -0.95 3.96
CA ARG A 12 8.73 -2.13 4.23
C ARG A 12 7.98 -3.18 5.06
N GLU A 13 7.13 -2.75 5.97
CA GLU A 13 6.26 -3.64 6.75
C GLU A 13 5.24 -4.31 5.85
N ILE A 14 4.51 -3.54 5.03
CA ILE A 14 3.54 -4.07 4.08
C ILE A 14 4.21 -5.06 3.11
N ALA A 15 5.37 -4.67 2.55
CA ALA A 15 6.14 -5.51 1.65
C ALA A 15 6.57 -6.84 2.31
N ARG A 16 6.95 -6.82 3.60
CA ARG A 16 7.31 -8.04 4.33
C ARG A 16 6.15 -9.04 4.38
N TYR A 17 4.93 -8.56 4.64
CA TYR A 17 3.75 -9.42 4.66
C TYR A 17 3.37 -9.89 3.26
N ALA A 18 3.43 -9.00 2.26
CA ALA A 18 3.16 -9.36 0.87
C ALA A 18 4.15 -10.42 0.33
N HIS A 19 5.44 -10.32 0.65
CA HIS A 19 6.43 -11.35 0.31
C HIS A 19 6.22 -12.67 1.05
N ALA A 20 5.52 -12.66 2.19
CA ALA A 20 5.07 -13.88 2.86
C ALA A 20 3.82 -14.50 2.19
N GLY A 21 3.36 -13.95 1.07
CA GLY A 21 2.22 -14.44 0.30
C GLY A 21 0.86 -13.94 0.79
N MET A 22 0.83 -12.98 1.72
CA MET A 22 -0.43 -12.42 2.23
C MET A 22 -1.03 -11.41 1.24
N GLY A 23 -2.35 -11.51 1.05
CA GLY A 23 -3.12 -10.55 0.27
C GLY A 23 -3.37 -9.25 1.02
N PHE A 24 -3.93 -8.25 0.34
CA PHE A 24 -4.24 -6.97 0.98
C PHE A 24 -5.20 -7.12 2.16
N ASP A 25 -6.24 -7.96 2.04
CA ASP A 25 -7.22 -8.16 3.11
C ASP A 25 -6.58 -8.74 4.38
N ASP A 26 -5.70 -9.73 4.23
CA ASP A 26 -4.95 -10.30 5.37
C ASP A 26 -4.04 -9.25 6.02
N ILE A 27 -3.33 -8.48 5.19
CA ILE A 27 -2.44 -7.39 5.65
C ILE A 27 -3.24 -6.30 6.37
N GLN A 28 -4.45 -5.99 5.88
CA GLN A 28 -5.36 -5.05 6.51
C GLN A 28 -5.80 -5.52 7.89
N MET A 29 -6.10 -6.82 8.07
CA MET A 29 -6.45 -7.37 9.37
C MET A 29 -5.26 -7.37 10.34
N GLU A 30 -4.07 -7.76 9.87
CA GLU A 30 -2.87 -7.88 10.71
C GLU A 30 -2.25 -6.54 11.11
N LEU A 31 -2.15 -5.60 10.18
CA LEU A 31 -1.49 -4.30 10.41
C LEU A 31 -2.49 -3.19 10.75
N GLY A 32 -3.79 -3.42 10.54
CA GLY A 32 -4.84 -2.43 10.73
C GLY A 32 -4.79 -1.26 9.74
N ILE A 33 -4.04 -1.39 8.64
CA ILE A 33 -4.00 -0.36 7.58
C ILE A 33 -5.38 -0.13 6.98
N ALA A 34 -5.67 1.07 6.47
CA ALA A 34 -6.98 1.49 5.92
C ALA A 34 -8.19 1.42 6.89
N THR A 35 -8.06 0.90 8.11
CA THR A 35 -9.19 0.75 9.06
C THR A 35 -9.61 2.03 9.81
N GLN A 36 -8.83 3.12 9.69
CA GLN A 36 -9.15 4.40 10.37
C GLN A 36 -9.59 5.46 9.36
N CYS A 37 -8.68 6.27 8.85
CA CYS A 37 -9.04 7.38 7.95
C CYS A 37 -9.17 6.97 6.47
N GLY A 38 -8.82 5.72 6.13
CA GLY A 38 -8.87 5.14 4.77
C GLY A 38 -7.84 5.67 3.77
N ARG A 39 -7.23 6.85 4.00
CA ARG A 39 -6.38 7.55 3.00
C ARG A 39 -5.17 6.76 2.48
N CYS A 40 -4.72 5.74 3.21
CA CYS A 40 -3.56 4.94 2.80
C CYS A 40 -3.91 3.75 1.90
N GLU A 41 -5.19 3.45 1.65
CA GLU A 41 -5.62 2.22 0.99
C GLU A 41 -4.97 2.02 -0.38
N ASP A 42 -5.14 2.98 -1.30
CA ASP A 42 -4.58 2.88 -2.66
C ASP A 42 -3.05 2.73 -2.65
N CYS A 43 -2.39 3.47 -1.74
CA CYS A 43 -0.94 3.41 -1.57
C CYS A 43 -0.51 2.02 -1.06
N ALA A 44 -1.21 1.48 -0.06
CA ALA A 44 -0.91 0.16 0.48
C ALA A 44 -1.17 -0.96 -0.54
N ARG A 45 -2.30 -0.90 -1.27
CA ARG A 45 -2.60 -1.84 -2.37
C ARG A 45 -1.51 -1.82 -3.44
N SER A 46 -1.02 -0.63 -3.80
CA SER A 46 0.08 -0.46 -4.76
C SER A 46 1.37 -1.14 -4.28
N VAL A 47 1.70 -1.06 -2.99
CA VAL A 47 2.87 -1.75 -2.41
C VAL A 47 2.70 -3.27 -2.48
N VAL A 48 1.52 -3.79 -2.12
CA VAL A 48 1.22 -5.23 -2.21
C VAL A 48 1.34 -5.74 -3.65
N ALA A 49 0.80 -4.99 -4.61
CA ALA A 49 0.87 -5.34 -6.03
C ALA A 49 2.33 -5.38 -6.54
N GLN A 50 3.16 -4.40 -6.17
CA GLN A 50 4.58 -4.38 -6.52
C GLN A 50 5.35 -5.59 -5.97
N CYS A 51 4.96 -6.13 -4.81
CA CYS A 51 5.59 -7.31 -4.22
C CYS A 51 5.13 -8.63 -4.87
N SER A 52 3.90 -8.67 -5.39
CA SER A 52 3.34 -9.86 -6.07
C SER A 52 3.93 -10.08 -7.46
N VAL A 53 4.35 -9.01 -8.14
CA VAL A 53 5.00 -9.05 -9.45
C VAL A 53 6.51 -9.19 -9.27
N GLY A 54 6.94 -10.38 -8.81
CA GLY A 54 8.36 -10.70 -8.71
C GLY A 54 9.01 -10.83 -10.08
N GLN A 55 9.70 -9.78 -10.54
CA GLN A 55 10.82 -9.93 -11.47
C GLN A 55 11.94 -8.95 -11.08
N PRO A 56 13.20 -9.40 -10.95
CA PRO A 56 14.28 -8.54 -10.49
C PRO A 56 14.68 -7.57 -11.61
N LEU A 57 14.08 -6.38 -11.62
CA LEU A 57 14.55 -5.28 -12.47
C LEU A 57 15.65 -4.54 -11.71
N ALA A 58 16.84 -5.14 -11.70
CA ALA A 58 18.04 -4.40 -11.40
C ALA A 58 18.11 -3.17 -12.34
N ALA A 59 18.15 -1.97 -11.74
CA ALA A 59 18.59 -0.73 -12.35
C ALA A 59 17.65 0.09 -13.26
N LEU A 60 16.46 0.52 -12.79
CA LEU A 60 15.90 1.80 -13.26
C LEU A 60 15.33 2.63 -12.09
N ARG A 61 15.89 3.82 -11.91
CA ARG A 61 15.50 4.82 -10.91
C ARG A 61 14.31 5.63 -11.45
N GLN A 62 13.21 5.62 -10.67
CA GLN A 62 12.06 6.53 -10.62
C GLN A 62 11.77 7.44 -11.83
N GLU A 63 10.62 7.19 -12.48
CA GLU A 63 9.75 8.22 -13.05
C GLU A 63 8.31 7.87 -12.69
N GLY A 64 7.58 8.84 -12.12
CA GLY A 64 6.33 8.62 -11.42
C GLY A 64 5.16 8.15 -12.29
N CYS A 65 4.22 7.46 -11.64
CA CYS A 65 2.84 7.43 -12.08
C CYS A 65 1.98 7.92 -10.91
N ALA A 66 1.80 9.24 -10.86
CA ALA A 66 0.62 9.82 -10.25
C ALA A 66 -0.58 9.48 -11.15
N CYS A 67 -1.72 9.19 -10.50
CA CYS A 67 -3.12 9.41 -10.92
C CYS A 67 -4.01 8.15 -10.91
N ALA A 68 -4.82 8.04 -9.84
CA ALA A 68 -6.23 7.61 -9.75
C ALA A 68 -6.45 6.96 -8.36
N ALA A 69 -7.36 7.38 -7.48
CA ALA A 69 -8.41 8.39 -7.55
C ALA A 69 -8.79 8.85 -6.12
N GLY A 70 -8.64 10.14 -5.84
CA GLY A 70 -9.65 10.85 -5.05
C GLY A 70 -10.52 11.62 -6.05
N PRO A 71 -11.85 11.71 -5.87
CA PRO A 71 -12.42 12.24 -4.64
C PRO A 71 -13.63 11.45 -4.09
N ALA A 72 -13.71 11.31 -2.78
CA ALA A 72 -14.98 11.10 -2.09
C ALA A 72 -15.16 12.22 -1.05
N LEU A 73 -15.22 13.46 -1.53
CA LEU A 73 -16.18 14.40 -0.98
C LEU A 73 -17.51 14.12 -1.68
N ALA A 74 -18.39 13.39 -0.99
CA ALA A 74 -19.82 13.51 -1.19
C ALA A 74 -20.40 13.91 0.17
N SER A 75 -20.75 15.18 0.25
CA SER A 75 -21.47 15.82 1.35
C SER A 75 -22.87 15.24 1.52
N ALA A 76 -23.29 15.00 2.76
CA ALA A 76 -24.58 15.37 3.36
C ALA A 76 -24.60 14.92 4.83
#